data_AF-A0A821GUL4-F1
#
_entry.id   AF-A0A821GUL4-F1
#
_cell.length_a   1.000
_cell.length_b   1.000
_cell.length_c   1.000
_cell.angle_alpha   90.00
_cell.angle_beta   90.00
_cell.angle_gamma   90.00
#
_symmetry.space_group_name_H-M   'P 1'
#
loop_
_entity.id
_entity.type
_entity.pdbx_description
1 polymer ?
#
loop_
_entity_poly.entity_id
_entity_poly.type
_entity_poly.pdbx_seq_one_letter_code
_entity_poly.pdbx_strand_id
1 'polypeptide(L)' 'MSLIEKILNENSHVHIHDDKRIYVEDTVRSLLNDGRKMLHVVADFDFTLTVYEKNGVILPSTFGVIESNAQVK' A
#
# COMPACT_ATOMS: atom_id res chain seq x y z
N MET A 1 -2.62 12.34 21.75
CA MET A 1 -1.89 12.01 20.51
C MET A 1 -2.92 11.44 19.55
N SER A 2 -3.04 12.02 18.36
CA SER A 2 -3.99 11.56 17.34
C SER A 2 -3.57 10.21 16.76
N LEU A 3 -4.51 9.51 16.09
CA LEU A 3 -4.19 8.24 15.43
C LEU A 3 -3.09 8.41 14.38
N ILE A 4 -3.16 9.49 13.60
CA ILE A 4 -2.18 9.79 12.54
C ILE A 4 -0.82 10.14 13.13
N GLU A 5 -0.77 10.94 14.20
CA GLU A 5 0.48 11.23 14.90
C GLU A 5 1.16 9.94 15.39
N LYS A 6 0.39 9.01 15.96
CA LYS A 6 0.91 7.71 16.39
C LYS A 6 1.48 6.91 15.22
N ILE A 7 0.73 6.80 14.11
CA ILE A 7 1.18 6.08 12.91
C ILE A 7 2.48 6.66 12.36
N LEU A 8 2.58 7.99 12.23
CA LEU A 8 3.76 8.66 11.70
C LEU A 8 4.98 8.51 12.63
N ASN A 9 4.77 8.51 13.95
CA ASN A 9 5.86 8.33 14.92
C ASN A 9 6.38 6.88 14.97
N GLU A 10 5.50 5.89 14.76
CA GLU A 10 5.85 4.47 14.81
C GLU A 10 6.36 3.93 13.47
N ASN A 11 6.11 4.62 12.35
CA ASN A 11 6.39 4.13 11.00
C ASN A 11 7.12 5.18 10.14
N SER A 12 8.45 5.10 10.10
CA SER A 12 9.30 6.06 9.38
C SER A 12 9.11 6.08 7.86
N HIS A 13 8.55 5.02 7.29
CA HIS A 13 8.28 4.86 5.86
C HIS A 13 6.90 5.42 5.43
N VAL A 14 6.09 5.86 6.39
CA VAL A 14 4.77 6.45 6.13
C VAL A 14 4.91 7.97 6.07
N HIS A 15 4.46 8.54 4.95
CA HIS A 15 4.48 9.98 4.74
C HIS A 15 3.08 10.46 4.37
N ILE A 16 2.57 11.45 5.12
CA ILE A 16 1.28 12.09 4.87
C ILE A 16 1.53 13.59 4.87
N HIS A 17 1.10 14.28 3.82
CA HIS A 17 1.22 15.72 3.73
C HIS A 17 0.42 16.40 4.85
N ASP A 18 1.00 17.42 5.48
CA ASP A 18 0.47 18.03 6.71
C ASP A 18 -0.96 18.54 6.55
N ASP A 19 -1.26 19.20 5.43
CA ASP A 19 -2.60 19.70 5.10
C ASP A 19 -3.66 18.61 4.90
N LYS A 20 -3.25 17.34 4.76
CA LYS A 20 -4.16 16.18 4.58
C LYS A 20 -4.34 15.34 5.84
N ARG A 21 -3.55 15.55 6.90
CA ARG A 21 -3.57 14.68 8.08
C ARG A 21 -4.96 14.56 8.71
N ILE A 22 -5.68 15.69 8.83
CA ILE A 22 -7.06 15.71 9.37
C ILE A 22 -8.00 14.90 8.48
N TYR A 23 -7.94 15.11 7.16
CA TYR A 23 -8.77 14.40 6.19
C TYR A 23 -8.53 12.87 6.24
N VAL A 24 -7.27 12.44 6.34
CA VAL A 24 -6.92 11.03 6.47
C VAL A 24 -7.46 10.45 7.79
N GLU A 25 -7.35 11.20 8.88
CA GLU A 25 -7.87 10.78 10.18
C GLU A 25 -9.39 10.56 10.14
N ASP A 26 -10.13 11.49 9.54
CA ASP A 26 -11.59 11.39 9.39
C ASP A 26 -12.00 10.26 8.46
N THR A 27 -11.22 10.02 7.40
CA THR A 27 -11.43 8.88 6.49
C THR A 27 -11.27 7.57 7.24
N VAL A 28 -10.19 7.39 8.02
CA VAL A 28 -9.97 6.17 8.80
C VAL A 28 -11.06 5.97 9.86
N ARG A 29 -11.51 7.04 10.54
CA ARG A 29 -12.63 6.97 11.48
C ARG A 29 -13.93 6.53 10.79
N SER A 30 -14.20 7.04 9.59
CA SER A 30 -15.38 6.65 8.81
C SER A 30 -15.32 5.17 8.43
N LEU A 31 -14.18 4.67 7.96
CA LEU A 31 -13.98 3.25 7.66
C LEU A 31 -14.23 2.35 8.88
N LEU A 32 -13.80 2.77 10.07
CA LEU A 32 -14.04 2.03 11.31
C LEU A 32 -15.53 2.02 11.71
N ASN A 33 -16.22 3.15 11.53
CA ASN A 33 -17.63 3.31 11.89
C ASN A 33 -18.58 2.58 10.92
N ASP A 34 -18.33 2.72 9.62
CA ASP A 34 -19.16 2.11 8.56
C ASP A 34 -18.99 0.59 8.52
N GLY A 35 -17.79 0.12 8.87
CA GLY A 35 -17.46 -1.28 9.01
C GLY A 35 -17.47 -2.07 7.69
N ARG A 36 -17.30 -3.39 7.82
CA ARG A 36 -17.00 -4.29 6.69
C ARG A 36 -18.02 -4.30 5.55
N LYS A 37 -19.27 -3.92 5.81
CA LYS A 37 -20.34 -3.96 4.79
C LYS A 37 -20.20 -2.82 3.77
N MET A 38 -19.46 -1.77 4.13
CA MET A 38 -19.29 -0.57 3.32
C MET A 38 -17.87 -0.46 2.74
N LEU A 39 -16.97 -1.38 3.11
CA LEU A 39 -15.58 -1.40 2.65
C LEU A 39 -15.44 -2.26 1.39
N HIS A 40 -15.01 -1.64 0.30
CA HIS A 40 -14.50 -2.33 -0.88
C HIS A 40 -13.04 -1.93 -1.13
N VAL A 41 -12.23 -2.90 -1.56
CA VAL A 41 -10.81 -2.69 -1.84
C VAL A 41 -10.58 -2.87 -3.33
N VAL A 42 -10.01 -1.86 -3.98
CA VAL A 42 -9.53 -1.91 -5.36
C VAL A 42 -8.04 -1.62 -5.31
N ALA A 43 -7.23 -2.56 -5.80
CA ALA A 43 -5.78 -2.46 -5.77
C ALA A 43 -5.19 -2.90 -7.11
N ASP A 44 -4.08 -2.28 -7.49
CA ASP A 44 -3.22 -2.79 -8.55
C ASP A 44 -2.48 -4.06 -8.06
N PHE A 45 -1.99 -4.88 -8.98
CA PHE A 45 -1.33 -6.13 -8.65
C PHE A 45 0.19 -5.97 -8.58
N ASP A 46 0.83 -5.65 -9.71
CA ASP A 46 2.28 -5.59 -9.81
C ASP A 46 2.84 -4.45 -8.95
N PHE A 47 3.82 -4.77 -8.10
CA PHE A 47 4.54 -3.83 -7.22
C PHE A 47 3.68 -3.11 -6.17
N THR A 48 2.38 -3.39 -6.13
CA THR A 48 1.45 -2.97 -5.07
C THR A 48 1.18 -4.15 -4.13
N LEU A 49 0.72 -5.28 -4.68
CA LEU A 49 0.53 -6.53 -3.93
C LEU A 49 1.76 -7.44 -4.03
N THR A 50 2.47 -7.39 -5.16
CA THR A 50 3.74 -8.10 -5.31
C THR A 50 4.90 -7.25 -4.80
N VAL A 51 5.92 -7.91 -4.26
CA VAL A 51 7.10 -7.24 -3.71
C VAL A 51 7.87 -6.56 -4.84
N TYR A 52 8.19 -5.28 -4.69
CA TYR A 52 8.99 -4.53 -5.66
C TYR A 52 10.47 -4.97 -5.68
N GLU A 53 11.09 -5.09 -4.50
CA GLU A 53 12.52 -5.38 -4.37
C GLU A 53 12.79 -6.41 -3.28
N LYS A 54 13.76 -7.30 -3.51
CA LYS A 54 14.30 -8.19 -2.49
C LYS A 54 15.82 -8.23 -2.58
N ASN A 55 16.50 -7.89 -1.49
CA ASN A 55 17.97 -7.92 -1.36
C ASN A 55 18.70 -7.09 -2.44
N GLY A 56 18.22 -5.87 -2.77
CA GLY A 56 18.83 -5.02 -3.80
C GLY A 56 18.47 -5.40 -5.24
N VAL A 57 17.62 -6.41 -5.44
CA VAL A 57 17.19 -6.87 -6.77
C VAL A 57 15.71 -6.54 -6.96
N ILE A 58 15.41 -5.77 -8.02
CA ILE A 58 14.04 -5.50 -8.45
C ILE A 58 13.44 -6.81 -8.99
N LEU A 59 12.28 -7.17 -8.46
CA LEU A 59 11.58 -8.39 -8.85
C LEU A 59 10.78 -8.18 -10.14
N PRO A 60 10.54 -9.24 -10.93
CA PRO A 60 9.79 -9.13 -12.17
C PRO A 60 8.30 -8.85 -11.89
N SER A 61 7.70 -8.04 -12.76
CA SER A 61 6.24 -7.93 -12.87
C SER A 61 5.62 -9.22 -13.44
N THR A 62 4.30 -9.30 -13.49
CA THR A 62 3.57 -10.40 -14.15
C THR A 62 4.08 -10.63 -15.57
N PHE A 63 4.27 -9.55 -16.34
CA PHE A 63 4.80 -9.64 -17.70
C PHE A 63 6.25 -10.17 -17.70
N GLY A 64 7.11 -9.66 -16.82
CA GLY A 64 8.50 -10.11 -16.72
C GLY A 64 8.63 -11.60 -16.37
N VAL A 65 7.71 -12.14 -15.56
CA VAL A 65 7.64 -13.58 -15.26
C VAL A 65 7.29 -14.39 -16.51
N ILE A 66 6.34 -13.91 -17.32
CA ILE A 66 5.96 -14.58 -18.57
C ILE A 66 7.13 -14.60 -19.55
N GLU A 67 7.80 -13.46 -19.76
CA GLU A 67 8.95 -13.37 -20.67
C GLU A 67 10.09 -14.28 -20.24
N SER A 68 10.42 -14.29 -18.95
CA SER A 68 11.51 -15.11 -18.42
C SER A 68 11.27 -16.60 -18.63
N ASN A 69 10.01 -17.06 -18.51
CA ASN A 69 9.65 -18.46 -18.75
C ASN A 69 9.53 -18.80 -20.24
N ALA A 70 9.12 -17.85 -21.09
CA ALA A 70 9.03 -18.07 -22.52
C ALA A 70 10.40 -18.27 -23.19
N GLN A 71 11.47 -17.70 -22.59
CA GLN A 71 12.86 -17.86 -23.04
C GLN A 71 13.52 -19.16 -22.59
N VAL A 72 12.89 -19.94 -21.70
CA VAL A 72 13.31 -21.31 -21.36
C VAL A 72 12.65 -22.28 -22.35
N LYS A 73 13.10 -22.25 -23.60
CA LYS A 73 12.77 -23.23 -24.64
C LYS A 73 14.01 -23.61 -25.43
#